data_AF-A0A9X2BZR6-F1
#
_entry.id   AF-A0A9X2BZR6-F1
#
_cell.length_a   1.000
_cell.length_b   1.000
_cell.length_c   1.000
_cell.angle_alpha   90.00
_cell.angle_beta   90.00
_cell.angle_gamma   90.00
#
_symmetry.space_group_name_H-M   'P 1'
#
loop_
_entity.id
_entity.type
_entity.pdbx_description
1 polymer ?
#
loop_
_entity_poly.entity_id
_entity_poly.type
_entity_poly.pdbx_seq_one_letter_code
_entity_poly.pdbx_strand_id
1 'polypeptide(L)' 'MRVSHTPSPMGSTYRIYRSGDNFVAQMRRLVPFLRADRYDILIGGTDSEPDVVLTIGPLDAATDAEFRQRVVQFLDK' A
#
# COMPACT_ATOMS: atom_id res chain seq x y z
N MET A 1 -6.52 -0.58 -9.66
CA MET A 1 -5.23 -0.62 -8.92
C MET A 1 -4.91 -2.06 -8.57
N ARG A 2 -3.66 -2.50 -8.68
CA ARG A 2 -3.24 -3.85 -8.25
C ARG A 2 -2.42 -3.72 -6.98
N VAL A 3 -2.62 -4.61 -6.02
CA VAL A 3 -1.87 -4.63 -4.77
C VAL A 3 -1.28 -6.02 -4.57
N SER A 4 0.00 -6.10 -4.21
CA SER A 4 0.60 -7.32 -3.69
C SER A 4 0.84 -7.19 -2.19
N HIS A 5 0.71 -8.30 -1.48
CA HIS A 5 1.01 -8.42 -0.06
C HIS A 5 2.07 -9.50 0.12
N THR A 6 3.16 -9.16 0.79
CA THR A 6 4.27 -10.07 1.07
C THR A 6 4.49 -10.12 2.59
N PRO A 7 4.08 -11.20 3.27
CA PRO A 7 4.42 -11.41 4.67
C PRO A 7 5.89 -11.82 4.82
N SER A 8 6.54 -11.33 5.88
CA SER A 8 7.91 -11.68 6.25
C SER A 8 8.05 -11.76 7.77
N PRO A 9 9.15 -12.32 8.31
CA PRO A 9 9.43 -12.28 9.76
C PRO A 9 9.53 -10.86 10.33
N MET A 10 9.84 -9.86 9.50
CA MET A 10 9.92 -8.46 9.91
C MET A 10 8.57 -7.73 9.83
N GLY A 11 7.53 -8.37 9.27
CA GLY A 11 6.21 -7.77 9.07
C GLY A 11 5.67 -7.92 7.65
N SER A 12 4.50 -7.33 7.43
CA SER A 12 3.79 -7.31 6.15
C SER A 12 4.24 -6.13 5.28
N THR A 13 4.67 -6.40 4.06
CA THR A 13 4.92 -5.35 3.05
C THR A 13 3.81 -5.37 2.01
N TYR A 14 3.30 -4.18 1.69
CA TYR A 14 2.32 -3.96 0.63
C TYR A 14 2.94 -3.19 -0.51
N ARG A 15 2.71 -3.64 -1.75
CA ARG A 15 3.11 -2.89 -2.94
C ARG A 15 1.90 -2.57 -3.79
N ILE A 16 1.77 -1.30 -4.15
CA ILE A 16 0.69 -0.79 -4.97
C ILE A 16 1.26 -0.50 -6.36
N TYR A 17 0.68 -1.14 -7.36
CA TYR A 17 1.05 -0.97 -8.76
C TYR A 17 0.03 -0.08 -9.47
N ARG A 18 0.52 0.71 -10.42
CA ARG A 18 -0.35 1.44 -11.32
C ARG A 18 -1.14 0.43 -12.16
N SER A 19 -2.46 0.51 -12.13
CA SER A 19 -3.31 -0.36 -12.94
C SER A 19 -4.63 0.34 -13.25
N GLY A 20 -4.90 0.48 -14.56
CA GLY A 20 -6.10 1.08 -15.12
C GLY A 20 -6.16 2.61 -15.03
N ASP A 21 -7.15 3.17 -15.71
CA ASP A 21 -7.35 4.63 -15.85
C ASP A 21 -7.84 5.29 -14.56
N ASN A 22 -8.47 4.53 -13.66
CA ASN A 22 -9.01 5.02 -12.39
C ASN A 22 -7.98 5.11 -11.25
N PHE A 23 -6.70 4.83 -11.52
CA PHE A 23 -5.64 4.79 -10.51
C PHE A 23 -5.57 6.09 -9.67
N VAL A 24 -5.60 7.26 -10.32
CA VAL A 24 -5.47 8.56 -9.64
C VAL A 24 -6.64 8.79 -8.68
N ALA A 25 -7.86 8.40 -9.07
CA ALA A 25 -9.04 8.52 -8.22
C ALA A 25 -8.98 7.59 -7.01
N GLN A 26 -8.49 6.35 -7.19
CA GLN A 26 -8.28 5.39 -6.10
C GLN A 26 -7.18 5.89 -5.13
N MET A 27 -6.05 6.38 -5.66
CA MET A 27 -4.97 6.94 -4.85
C MET A 27 -5.38 8.16 -4.04
N ARG A 28 -6.15 9.09 -4.63
CA ARG A 28 -6.66 10.28 -3.90
C ARG A 28 -7.49 9.91 -2.68
N ARG A 29 -8.25 8.81 -2.74
CA ARG A 29 -9.02 8.29 -1.59
C ARG A 29 -8.14 7.65 -0.53
N LEU A 30 -7.00 7.08 -0.93
CA LEU A 30 -6.07 6.40 -0.04
C LEU A 30 -5.16 7.38 0.75
N VAL A 31 -4.78 8.51 0.13
CA VAL A 31 -3.86 9.50 0.72
C VAL A 31 -4.23 9.96 2.14
N PRO A 32 -5.49 10.29 2.48
CA PRO A 32 -5.85 10.68 3.84
C PRO A 32 -5.53 9.63 4.90
N PHE A 33 -5.71 8.34 4.58
CA PHE A 33 -5.38 7.23 5.49
C PHE A 33 -3.88 7.09 5.65
N LEU A 34 -3.14 7.16 4.54
CA LEU A 34 -1.68 7.13 4.56
C LEU A 34 -1.06 8.30 5.34
N ARG A 35 -1.72 9.46 5.36
CA ARG A 35 -1.28 10.64 6.13
C ARG A 35 -1.60 10.56 7.61
N ALA A 36 -2.62 9.79 7.99
CA ALA A 36 -3.06 9.65 9.38
C ALA A 36 -2.17 8.65 10.15
N ASP A 37 -1.53 7.74 9.44
CA ASP A 37 -0.77 6.66 10.03
C ASP A 37 0.75 6.89 10.03
N ARG A 38 1.44 6.17 10.91
CA ARG A 38 2.90 6.28 11.16
C ARG A 38 3.72 5.27 10.35
N TYR A 39 3.23 4.85 9.19
CA TYR A 39 3.90 3.82 8.39
C TYR A 39 5.11 4.40 7.66
N ASP A 40 6.14 3.57 7.47
CA ASP A 40 7.16 3.86 6.47
C ASP A 40 6.56 3.66 5.08
N ILE A 41 6.51 4.76 4.33
CA ILE A 41 5.96 4.82 2.98
C ILE A 41 7.07 5.20 2.03
N LEU A 42 7.36 4.31 1.08
CA LEU A 42 8.25 4.58 -0.04
C LEU A 42 7.41 4.85 -1.28
N ILE A 43 7.64 6.02 -1.89
CA ILE A 43 6.95 6.45 -3.11
C ILE A 43 7.88 6.22 -4.30
N GLY A 44 7.35 5.57 -5.33
CA GLY A 44 8.08 5.24 -6.55
C GLY A 44 8.54 3.78 -6.60
N GLY A 45 8.85 3.34 -7.82
CA GLY A 45 9.38 2.01 -8.08
C GLY A 45 10.88 1.96 -7.81
N THR A 46 11.39 0.75 -7.67
CA THR A 46 12.84 0.48 -7.72
C THR A 46 13.23 0.05 -9.13
N ASP A 47 14.53 -0.01 -9.44
CA ASP A 47 15.00 -0.57 -10.71
C ASP A 47 14.50 -2.01 -10.95
N SER A 48 14.29 -2.76 -9.87
CA SER A 48 13.74 -4.12 -9.88
C SER A 48 12.21 -4.19 -9.95
N GLU A 49 11.51 -3.12 -9.59
CA GLU A 49 10.04 -3.06 -9.55
C GLU A 49 9.53 -1.69 -10.09
N PRO A 50 9.75 -1.38 -11.38
CA PRO A 50 9.48 -0.05 -11.94
C PRO A 50 7.99 0.33 -11.96
N ASP A 51 7.10 -0.68 -11.95
CA ASP A 51 5.66 -0.48 -11.98
C ASP A 51 5.04 -0.25 -10.60
N VAL A 52 5.84 -0.35 -9.53
CA VAL A 52 5.40 -0.02 -8.17
C VAL A 52 5.32 1.49 -8.04
N VAL A 53 4.19 1.97 -7.53
CA VAL A 53 3.99 3.40 -7.24
C VAL A 53 4.16 3.68 -5.75
N LEU A 54 3.82 2.70 -4.91
CA LEU A 54 3.89 2.83 -3.47
C LEU A 54 4.30 1.50 -2.83
N THR A 55 5.22 1.56 -1.88
CA THR A 55 5.50 0.46 -0.96
C THR A 55 5.19 0.93 0.46
N ILE A 56 4.48 0.10 1.21
CA ILE A 56 4.10 0.35 2.61
C ILE A 56 4.64 -0.80 3.47
N GLY A 57 5.37 -0.47 4.52
CA GLY A 57 5.91 -1.43 5.48
C GLY A 57 7.42 -1.66 5.37
N PRO A 58 7.95 -2.68 6.07
CA PRO A 58 7.21 -3.76 6.75
C PRO A 58 6.39 -3.27 7.95
N LEU A 59 5.15 -3.75 8.05
CA LEU A 59 4.23 -3.46 9.15
C LEU A 59 4.22 -4.61 10.15
N ASP A 60 4.35 -4.33 11.44
CA ASP A 60 4.15 -5.35 12.48
C ASP A 60 2.70 -5.87 12.50
N ALA A 61 2.44 -6.95 13.25
CA ALA A 61 1.14 -7.61 13.24
C ALA A 61 -0.03 -6.71 13.70
N ALA A 62 0.19 -5.80 14.67
CA ALA A 62 -0.86 -4.91 15.16
C ALA A 62 -1.16 -3.82 14.13
N THR A 63 -0.11 -3.25 13.57
CA THR A 63 -0.11 -2.22 12.53
C THR A 63 -0.74 -2.75 11.24
N ASP A 64 -0.42 -3.98 10.84
CA ASP A 64 -1.00 -4.67 9.67
C ASP A 64 -2.51 -4.89 9.83
N ALA A 65 -2.96 -5.31 11.02
CA ALA A 65 -4.38 -5.50 11.29
C ALA A 65 -5.18 -4.19 11.16
N GLU A 66 -4.66 -3.10 11.71
CA GLU A 66 -5.27 -1.76 11.58
C GLU A 66 -5.26 -1.27 10.13
N PHE A 67 -4.12 -1.42 9.45
CA PHE A 67 -3.97 -1.08 8.04
C PHE A 67 -5.00 -1.83 7.18
N ARG A 68 -5.14 -3.14 7.37
CA ARG A 68 -6.13 -3.96 6.63
C ARG A 68 -7.56 -3.49 6.87
N GLN A 69 -7.95 -3.22 8.11
CA GLN A 69 -9.30 -2.73 8.42
C GLN A 69 -9.62 -1.41 7.72
N ARG A 70 -8.64 -0.50 7.65
CA ARG A 70 -8.84 0.83 7.05
C ARG A 70 -8.68 0.85 5.55
N VAL A 71 -7.76 0.06 4.99
CA VAL A 71 -7.30 0.19 3.61
C VAL A 71 -7.85 -0.88 2.69
N VAL A 72 -8.02 -2.14 3.11
CA VAL A 72 -8.50 -3.24 2.24
C VAL A 72 -9.86 -2.93 1.61
N GLN A 73 -10.74 -2.23 2.34
CA GLN A 73 -12.03 -1.75 1.80
C GLN A 73 -11.90 -0.84 0.55
N PHE A 74 -10.72 -0.27 0.29
CA PHE A 74 -10.41 0.55 -0.87
C PHE A 74 -9.64 -0.19 -1.97
N LEU A 75 -9.17 -1.42 -1.71
CA LEU A 75 -8.35 -2.21 -2.63
C LEU A 75 -9.18 -3.19 -3.47
N ASP A 76 -10.40 -3.52 -3.04
CA ASP A 76 -11.28 -4.57 -3.62
C ASP A 76 -12.45 -4.04 -4.49
N LYS A 77 -12.33 -2.85 -5.11
CA LYS A 77 -13.32 -2.34 -6.07
C LYS A 77 -12.72 -1.87 -7.39
#